data_AF-A0A2M7FSX6-F1
#
_entry.id   AF-A0A2M7FSX6-F1
#
_cell.length_a   1.000
_cell.length_b   1.000
_cell.length_c   1.000
_cell.angle_alpha   90.00
_cell.angle_beta   90.00
_cell.angle_gamma   90.00
#
_symmetry.space_group_name_H-M   'P 1'
#
loop_
_entity.id
_entity.type
_entity.pdbx_description
1 polymer ?
#
loop_
_entity_poly.entity_id
_entity_poly.type
_entity_poly.pdbx_seq_one_letter_code
_entity_poly.pdbx_strand_id
1 'polypeptide(L)'
;DPWHKARHNKRRLIQAPLVAKLAARLKLGAYIHCATDWQEYAEQILQVLSAEPLLKNTALPAYPELRGYAPKPHYRPLTKFENRGLKLGHGVWDIVFERI
;
A
#
# COMPACT_ATOMS: atom_id res chain seq x y z
N ASP A 1 -9.65 -1.04 -6.41
CA ASP A 1 -10.93 -0.94 -5.68
C ASP A 1 -10.78 -1.65 -4.34
N PRO A 2 -11.13 -0.99 -3.23
CA PRO A 2 -11.06 -1.57 -1.88
C PRO A 2 -12.07 -2.69 -1.61
N TRP A 3 -13.16 -2.78 -2.39
CA TRP A 3 -14.20 -3.78 -2.26
C TRP A 3 -14.71 -3.92 -0.80
N HIS A 4 -15.43 -2.91 -0.30
CA HIS A 4 -15.83 -2.81 1.12
C HIS A 4 -16.67 -3.99 1.66
N LYS A 5 -17.28 -4.82 0.81
CA LYS A 5 -18.09 -5.97 1.25
C LYS A 5 -17.20 -7.19 1.37
N ALA A 6 -17.19 -7.85 2.54
CA ALA A 6 -16.35 -9.03 2.82
C ALA A 6 -16.40 -10.12 1.73
N ARG A 7 -17.60 -10.40 1.18
CA ARG A 7 -17.80 -11.36 0.07
C ARG A 7 -17.01 -11.03 -1.20
N HIS A 8 -16.55 -9.79 -1.36
CA HIS A 8 -15.77 -9.32 -2.50
C HIS A 8 -14.28 -9.17 -2.21
N ASN A 9 -13.79 -9.51 -1.00
CA ASN A 9 -12.37 -9.36 -0.65
C ASN A 9 -11.44 -10.12 -1.61
N LYS A 10 -11.89 -11.26 -2.16
CA LYS A 10 -11.15 -12.02 -3.18
C LYS A 10 -10.95 -11.28 -4.51
N ARG A 11 -11.69 -10.19 -4.76
CA ARG A 11 -11.57 -9.33 -5.95
C ARG A 11 -10.54 -8.21 -5.77
N ARG A 12 -10.01 -8.02 -4.55
CA ARG A 12 -8.94 -7.06 -4.27
C ARG A 12 -7.69 -7.43 -5.08
N LEU A 13 -7.06 -6.44 -5.70
CA LEU A 13 -5.93 -6.63 -6.62
C LEU A 13 -4.68 -7.13 -5.88
N ILE A 14 -4.32 -6.46 -4.79
CA ILE A 14 -3.16 -6.83 -3.97
C ILE A 14 -3.43 -8.13 -3.21
N GLN A 15 -2.84 -9.21 -3.72
CA GLN A 15 -2.89 -10.58 -3.20
C GLN A 15 -1.51 -11.22 -3.39
N ALA A 16 -1.18 -12.20 -2.56
CA ALA A 16 0.14 -12.85 -2.57
C ALA A 16 0.59 -13.33 -3.98
N PRO A 17 -0.25 -14.01 -4.79
CA PRO A 17 0.19 -14.47 -6.11
C PRO A 17 0.54 -13.34 -7.09
N LEU A 18 -0.12 -12.18 -6.98
CA LEU A 18 0.21 -11.03 -7.81
C LEU A 18 1.51 -10.39 -7.33
N VAL A 19 1.65 -10.19 -6.02
CA VAL A 19 2.82 -9.56 -5.41
C VAL A 19 4.09 -10.35 -5.71
N ALA A 20 4.07 -11.67 -5.56
CA ALA A 20 5.20 -12.54 -5.92
C ALA A 20 5.61 -12.40 -7.39
N LYS A 21 4.63 -12.36 -8.31
CA LYS A 21 4.90 -12.16 -9.75
C LYS A 21 5.52 -10.79 -10.04
N LEU A 22 5.05 -9.73 -9.37
CA LEU A 22 5.59 -8.39 -9.52
C LEU A 22 7.02 -8.33 -8.96
N ALA A 23 7.23 -8.79 -7.72
CA ALA A 23 8.54 -8.79 -7.07
C ALA A 23 9.60 -9.54 -7.89
N ALA A 24 9.26 -10.69 -8.48
CA ALA A 24 10.17 -11.46 -9.33
C ALA A 24 10.57 -10.74 -10.65
N ARG A 25 9.82 -9.72 -11.07
CA ARG A 25 10.05 -8.97 -12.32
C ARG A 25 10.64 -7.57 -12.09
N LEU A 26 10.66 -7.11 -10.84
CA LEU A 26 11.26 -5.84 -10.47
C LEU A 26 12.79 -5.96 -10.44
N LYS A 27 13.46 -4.91 -10.91
CA LYS A 27 14.91 -4.74 -10.70
C LYS A 27 15.17 -4.52 -9.20
N LEU A 28 16.34 -4.91 -8.72
CA LEU A 28 16.81 -4.53 -7.38
C LEU A 28 16.76 -3.01 -7.22
N GLY A 29 16.26 -2.53 -6.07
CA GLY A 29 16.05 -1.11 -5.78
C GLY A 29 14.78 -0.49 -6.39
N ALA A 30 14.03 -1.21 -7.22
CA ALA A 30 12.71 -0.75 -7.68
C ALA A 30 11.67 -0.91 -6.57
N TYR A 31 10.59 -0.14 -6.61
CA TYR A 31 9.60 -0.11 -5.54
C TYR A 31 8.17 -0.43 -6.02
N ILE A 32 7.37 -0.97 -5.11
CA ILE A 32 5.91 -1.04 -5.18
C ILE A 32 5.37 0.03 -4.25
N HIS A 33 4.60 0.96 -4.79
CA HIS A 33 3.90 1.99 -4.03
C HIS A 33 2.39 1.81 -4.21
N CYS A 34 1.71 1.51 -3.11
CA CYS A 34 0.27 1.40 -3.03
C CYS A 34 -0.29 2.59 -2.24
N ALA A 35 -1.46 3.07 -2.65
CA ALA A 35 -2.23 4.06 -1.89
C ALA A 35 -3.71 3.64 -1.83
N THR A 36 -4.33 3.78 -0.67
CA THR A 36 -5.75 3.47 -0.45
C THR A 36 -6.34 4.39 0.61
N ASP A 37 -7.61 4.73 0.48
CA ASP A 37 -8.41 5.49 1.46
C ASP A 37 -9.27 4.56 2.35
N TRP A 38 -9.09 3.23 2.23
CA TRP A 38 -9.76 2.22 3.03
C TRP A 38 -8.78 1.50 3.97
N GLN A 39 -8.94 1.68 5.28
CA GLN A 39 -8.02 1.17 6.30
C GLN A 39 -7.87 -0.36 6.26
N GLU A 40 -8.96 -1.13 6.24
CA GLU A 40 -8.86 -2.61 6.24
C GLU A 40 -8.11 -3.12 4.99
N TYR A 41 -8.20 -2.37 3.88
CA TYR A 41 -7.45 -2.75 2.69
C TYR A 41 -5.99 -2.33 2.81
N ALA A 42 -5.69 -1.20 3.45
CA ALA A 42 -4.33 -0.79 3.78
C ALA A 42 -3.63 -1.86 4.64
N GLU A 43 -4.32 -2.36 5.66
CA GLU A 43 -3.84 -3.44 6.54
C GLU A 43 -3.58 -4.73 5.76
N GLN A 44 -4.50 -5.13 4.87
CA GLN A 44 -4.28 -6.28 3.99
C GLN A 44 -3.08 -6.07 3.05
N ILE A 45 -2.94 -4.89 2.45
CA ILE A 45 -1.80 -4.59 1.56
C ILE A 45 -0.49 -4.71 2.34
N LEU A 46 -0.43 -4.11 3.53
CA LEU A 46 0.74 -4.16 4.40
C LEU A 46 1.08 -5.60 4.79
N GLN A 47 0.08 -6.42 5.14
CA GLN A 47 0.27 -7.83 5.46
C GLN A 47 0.81 -8.62 4.26
N VAL A 48 0.21 -8.47 3.08
CA VAL A 48 0.62 -9.20 1.87
C VAL A 48 2.03 -8.81 1.42
N LEU A 49 2.37 -7.51 1.43
CA LEU A 49 3.69 -7.05 1.03
C LEU A 49 4.76 -7.44 2.07
N SER A 50 4.44 -7.37 3.38
CA SER A 50 5.36 -7.80 4.44
C SER A 50 5.66 -9.31 4.41
N ALA A 51 4.76 -10.11 3.86
CA ALA A 51 4.95 -11.56 3.73
C ALA A 51 5.78 -11.96 2.51
N GLU A 52 6.08 -11.03 1.59
CA GLU A 52 6.88 -11.31 0.39
C GLU A 52 8.38 -11.16 0.69
N PRO A 53 9.19 -12.24 0.65
CA PRO A 53 10.61 -12.19 1.04
C PRO A 53 11.47 -11.29 0.16
N LEU A 54 11.04 -11.08 -1.08
CA LEU A 54 11.74 -10.26 -2.06
C LEU A 54 11.56 -8.76 -1.86
N LEU A 55 10.71 -8.35 -0.92
CA LEU A 55 10.35 -6.96 -0.68
C LEU A 55 10.71 -6.54 0.75
N LYS A 56 11.10 -5.29 0.91
CA LYS A 56 11.39 -4.68 2.21
C LYS A 56 10.59 -3.39 2.37
N ASN A 57 9.92 -3.24 3.52
CA ASN A 57 9.20 -2.02 3.84
C ASN A 57 10.19 -0.87 4.05
N THR A 58 10.05 0.21 3.28
CA THR A 58 10.95 1.37 3.36
C THR A 58 10.57 2.35 4.46
N ALA A 59 9.31 2.33 4.89
CA ALA A 59 8.79 3.26 5.89
C ALA A 59 9.13 2.83 7.33
N LEU A 60 9.19 1.53 7.63
CA LEU A 60 9.55 1.05 8.97
C LEU A 60 10.88 1.65 9.52
N PRO A 61 11.99 1.68 8.76
CA PRO A 61 13.23 2.30 9.26
C PRO A 61 13.22 3.83 9.22
N ALA A 62 12.47 4.45 8.28
CA ALA A 62 12.51 5.89 8.06
C ALA A 62 11.48 6.68 8.90
N TYR A 63 10.34 6.06 9.20
CA TYR A 63 9.19 6.63 9.90
C TYR A 63 8.55 5.60 10.85
N PRO A 64 9.26 5.16 11.92
CA PRO A 64 8.77 4.11 12.82
C PRO A 64 7.40 4.40 13.44
N GLU A 65 7.10 5.67 13.68
CA GLU A 65 5.81 6.16 14.21
C GLU A 65 4.63 5.85 13.29
N LEU A 66 4.88 5.69 11.99
CA LEU A 66 3.87 5.34 11.00
C LEU A 66 3.65 3.83 10.88
N ARG A 67 4.36 3.00 11.66
CA ARG A 67 4.12 1.55 11.78
C ARG A 67 4.06 0.80 10.43
N GLY A 68 4.90 1.22 9.48
CA GLY A 68 5.01 0.60 8.16
C GLY A 68 4.19 1.27 7.06
N TYR A 69 3.42 2.31 7.36
CA TYR A 69 2.85 3.23 6.37
C TYR A 69 3.86 4.31 6.02
N ALA A 70 3.86 4.76 4.77
CA ALA A 70 4.72 5.83 4.28
C ALA A 70 4.01 7.20 4.36
N PRO A 71 4.75 8.31 4.54
CA PRO A 71 4.17 9.63 4.36
C PRO A 71 3.73 9.82 2.92
N LYS A 72 2.69 10.63 2.71
CA LYS A 72 2.22 10.99 1.37
C LYS A 72 3.38 11.66 0.59
N PRO A 73 3.79 11.12 -0.58
CA PRO A 73 4.85 11.74 -1.35
C PRO A 73 4.44 13.11 -1.90
N HIS A 74 5.35 14.09 -1.82
CA HIS A 74 5.11 15.47 -2.28
C HIS A 74 4.76 15.56 -3.77
N TYR A 75 5.22 14.62 -4.59
CA TYR A 75 4.95 14.57 -6.03
C TYR A 75 3.58 13.98 -6.38
N ARG A 76 2.81 13.48 -5.40
CA ARG A 76 1.49 12.89 -5.65
C ARG A 76 0.42 13.99 -5.58
N PRO A 77 -0.09 14.50 -6.71
CA PRO A 77 -1.12 15.55 -6.69
C PRO A 77 -2.36 15.06 -5.95
N LEU A 78 -2.99 15.96 -5.20
CA LEU A 78 -4.25 15.71 -4.50
C LEU A 78 -5.32 15.29 -5.52
N THR A 79 -5.82 14.07 -5.41
CA THR A 79 -6.92 13.63 -6.28
C THR A 79 -8.27 14.16 -5.75
N LYS A 80 -9.27 14.24 -6.63
CA LYS A 80 -10.64 14.64 -6.25
C LYS A 80 -11.26 13.73 -5.16
N PHE A 81 -10.82 12.47 -5.07
CA PHE A 81 -11.27 11.50 -4.06
C PHE A 81 -10.68 11.79 -2.69
N GLU A 82 -9.39 12.14 -2.62
CA GLU A 82 -8.72 12.50 -1.37
C GLU A 82 -9.27 13.80 -0.76
N ASN A 83 -9.61 14.78 -1.60
CA ASN A 83 -10.23 16.02 -1.12
C ASN A 83 -11.60 15.78 -0.47
N ARG A 84 -12.29 14.71 -0.87
CA ARG A 84 -13.56 14.29 -0.26
C ARG A 84 -13.32 13.46 1.01
N GLY A 85 -12.32 12.57 1.00
CA GLY A 85 -11.90 11.78 2.16
C GLY A 85 -11.38 12.63 3.32
N LEU A 86 -10.54 13.64 3.03
CA LEU A 86 -10.04 14.60 4.01
C LEU A 86 -11.17 15.40 4.68
N LYS A 87 -12.20 15.79 3.93
CA LYS A 87 -13.40 16.46 4.47
C LYS A 87 -14.26 15.55 5.36
N LEU A 88 -14.08 14.23 5.26
CA LEU A 88 -14.80 13.21 6.02
C LEU A 88 -13.93 12.57 7.13
N GLY A 89 -12.68 13.02 7.29
CA GLY A 89 -11.73 12.45 8.26
C GLY A 89 -11.17 11.07 7.88
N HIS A 90 -11.39 10.62 6.64
CA HIS A 90 -10.79 9.38 6.14
C HIS A 90 -9.35 9.64 5.75
N GLY A 91 -8.42 8.97 6.45
CA GLY A 91 -7.00 8.97 6.10
C GLY A 91 -6.76 8.38 4.71
N VAL A 92 -5.61 8.69 4.14
CA VAL A 92 -5.06 7.98 2.98
C VAL A 92 -3.80 7.30 3.46
N TRP A 93 -3.71 6.00 3.22
CA TRP A 93 -2.56 5.19 3.59
C TRP A 93 -1.72 4.95 2.34
N ASP A 94 -0.54 5.54 2.33
CA ASP A 94 0.51 5.25 1.38
C ASP A 94 1.40 4.12 1.97
N ILE A 95 1.78 3.13 1.16
CA ILE A 95 2.57 1.97 1.57
C ILE A 95 3.64 1.74 0.50
N VAL A 96 4.91 1.73 0.89
CA VAL A 96 6.04 1.63 -0.05
C VAL A 96 6.97 0.49 0.37
N PHE A 97 7.23 -0.41 -0.58
CA PHE A 97 8.15 -1.53 -0.43
C PHE A 97 9.16 -1.52 -1.58
N GLU A 98 10.41 -1.80 -1.25
CA GLU A 98 11.52 -1.87 -2.21
C GLU A 98 11.94 -3.31 -2.46
N ARG A 99 12.32 -3.63 -3.69
CA ARG A 99 12.86 -4.93 -4.11
C ARG A 99 14.31 -5.06 -3.66
N ILE A 100 14.60 -6.10 -2.85
CA ILE A 100 15.92 -6.36 -2.25
C ILE A 100 16.66 -7.59 -2.77
#